data_AF-A0A127SVL0-F1
#
_entry.id   AF-A0A127SVL0-F1
#
_cell.length_a   1.000
_cell.length_b   1.000
_cell.length_c   1.000
_cell.angle_alpha   90.00
_cell.angle_beta   90.00
_cell.angle_gamma   90.00
#
_symmetry.space_group_name_H-M   'P 1'
#
loop_
_entity.id
_entity.type
_entity.pdbx_description
1 polymer ?
#
loop_
_entity_poly.entity_id
_entity_poly.type
_entity_poly.pdbx_seq_one_letter_code
_entity_poly.pdbx_strand_id
1 'polypeptide(L)'
;MDQTLSLKSDFFRYGIEMGILDFNEAISWADSVIQESPEPSGEIIDLALSRPRGRNGVLEALAAIPGERSPQAAGKLLLAVLGHRLSAGWELKVISRQSLDVAWVTLQPEEIRLELDRINDGIYLAESGTYGTIEECTRELRDALSIYGGVSET
;
A
#
# COMPACT_ATOMS: atom_id res chain seq x y z
N MET A 1 -20.52 -3.98 12.21
CA MET A 1 -19.85 -3.59 10.95
C MET A 1 -18.44 -4.10 11.03
N ASP A 2 -17.96 -4.72 9.95
CA ASP A 2 -16.70 -5.44 9.96
C ASP A 2 -15.52 -4.47 9.73
N GLN A 3 -14.80 -4.17 10.81
CA GLN A 3 -13.60 -3.32 10.80
C GLN A 3 -12.53 -3.83 9.83
N THR A 4 -12.56 -5.12 9.51
CA THR A 4 -11.68 -5.77 8.53
C THR A 4 -11.94 -5.27 7.11
N LEU A 5 -13.20 -5.07 6.73
CA LEU A 5 -13.58 -4.62 5.39
C LEU A 5 -13.19 -3.16 5.13
N SER A 6 -13.33 -2.27 6.13
CA SER A 6 -12.94 -0.87 5.97
C SER A 6 -11.42 -0.72 5.88
N LEU A 7 -10.66 -1.49 6.66
CA LEU A 7 -9.20 -1.53 6.54
C LEU A 7 -8.75 -2.07 5.17
N LYS A 8 -9.33 -3.18 4.71
CA LYS A 8 -8.96 -3.75 3.41
C LYS A 8 -9.36 -2.86 2.23
N SER A 9 -10.48 -2.17 2.31
CA SER A 9 -10.84 -1.19 1.29
C SER A 9 -9.87 0.00 1.26
N ASP A 10 -9.39 0.50 2.41
CA ASP A 10 -8.34 1.52 2.44
C ASP A 10 -7.01 1.00 1.86
N PHE A 11 -6.61 -0.22 2.21
CA PHE A 11 -5.41 -0.87 1.66
C PHE A 11 -5.45 -0.92 0.12
N PHE A 12 -6.54 -1.41 -0.46
CA PHE A 12 -6.69 -1.43 -1.92
C PHE A 12 -6.77 -0.03 -2.51
N ARG A 13 -7.54 0.88 -1.90
CA ARG A 13 -7.72 2.23 -2.41
C ARG A 13 -6.39 2.97 -2.51
N TYR A 14 -5.63 3.03 -1.42
CA TYR A 14 -4.31 3.67 -1.41
C TYR A 14 -3.31 2.93 -2.31
N GLY A 15 -3.30 1.59 -2.29
CA GLY A 15 -2.41 0.80 -3.12
C GLY A 15 -2.62 1.01 -4.62
N ILE A 16 -3.88 1.06 -5.07
CA ILE A 16 -4.24 1.33 -6.47
C ILE A 16 -3.98 2.79 -6.83
N GLU A 17 -4.22 3.72 -5.91
CA GLU A 17 -3.97 5.14 -6.12
C GLU A 17 -2.50 5.40 -6.44
N MET A 18 -1.59 4.73 -5.72
CA MET A 18 -0.13 4.85 -5.86
C MET A 18 0.50 3.87 -6.87
N GLY A 19 -0.31 3.07 -7.57
CA GLY A 19 0.18 2.08 -8.53
C GLY A 19 0.98 0.95 -7.90
N ILE A 20 0.79 0.70 -6.60
CA ILE A 20 1.37 -0.43 -5.88
C ILE A 20 0.56 -1.68 -6.18
N LEU A 21 -0.77 -1.59 -6.18
CA LEU A 21 -1.68 -2.72 -6.43
C LEU A 21 -2.44 -2.53 -7.75
N ASP A 22 -2.78 -3.63 -8.39
CA ASP A 22 -3.68 -3.67 -9.54
C ASP A 22 -5.14 -3.60 -9.03
N PHE A 23 -5.99 -2.84 -9.71
CA PHE A 23 -7.40 -2.75 -9.34
C PHE A 23 -8.14 -4.10 -9.47
N ASN A 24 -7.64 -5.03 -10.29
CA ASN A 24 -8.18 -6.38 -10.39
C ASN A 24 -7.98 -7.20 -9.12
N GLU A 25 -6.97 -6.88 -8.29
CA GLU A 25 -6.77 -7.52 -6.99
C GLU A 25 -7.92 -7.17 -6.03
N ALA A 26 -8.38 -5.91 -6.05
CA ALA A 26 -9.53 -5.47 -5.25
C ALA A 26 -10.84 -6.14 -5.70
N ILE A 27 -11.01 -6.36 -7.01
CA ILE A 27 -12.16 -7.11 -7.54
C ILE A 27 -12.12 -8.56 -7.04
N SER A 28 -10.95 -9.20 -7.14
CA SER A 28 -10.78 -10.60 -6.71
C SER A 28 -11.04 -10.76 -5.21
N TRP A 29 -10.64 -9.77 -4.39
CA TRP A 29 -10.99 -9.72 -2.97
C TRP A 29 -12.49 -9.55 -2.74
N ALA A 30 -13.17 -8.69 -3.49
CA ALA A 30 -14.63 -8.55 -3.37
C ALA A 30 -15.35 -9.86 -3.73
N ASP A 31 -14.90 -10.53 -4.80
CA ASP A 31 -15.42 -11.83 -5.21
C ASP A 31 -15.25 -12.90 -4.10
N SER A 32 -14.10 -12.93 -3.40
CA SER A 32 -13.88 -13.88 -2.31
C SER A 32 -14.78 -13.59 -1.10
N VAL A 33 -14.96 -12.31 -0.74
CA VAL A 33 -15.88 -11.92 0.35
C VAL A 33 -17.32 -12.33 0.02
N ILE A 34 -17.75 -12.22 -1.24
CA ILE A 34 -19.09 -12.67 -1.68
C ILE A 34 -19.24 -14.19 -1.55
N GLN A 35 -18.20 -14.96 -1.86
CA GLN A 35 -18.24 -16.43 -1.74
C GLN A 35 -18.32 -16.89 -0.28
N GLU A 36 -17.69 -16.14 0.64
CA GLU A 36 -17.60 -16.49 2.06
C GLU A 36 -18.78 -15.96 2.89
N SER A 37 -19.47 -14.93 2.41
CA SER A 37 -20.62 -14.33 3.09
C SER A 37 -21.95 -14.82 2.49
N PRO A 38 -22.86 -15.41 3.30
CA PRO A 38 -24.19 -15.78 2.82
C PRO A 38 -25.07 -14.58 2.46
N GLU A 39 -24.77 -13.40 3.00
CA GLU A 39 -25.46 -12.14 2.74
C GLU A 39 -24.42 -11.00 2.59
N PRO A 40 -23.73 -10.90 1.44
CA PRO A 40 -22.74 -9.85 1.21
C PRO A 40 -23.41 -8.47 1.13
N SER A 41 -22.71 -7.43 1.58
CA SER A 41 -23.24 -6.07 1.53
C SER A 41 -23.33 -5.55 0.09
N GLY A 42 -24.25 -4.62 -0.16
CA GLY A 42 -24.44 -4.03 -1.48
C GLY A 42 -23.18 -3.35 -2.02
N GLU A 43 -22.36 -2.77 -1.14
CA GLU A 43 -21.10 -2.10 -1.49
C GLU A 43 -20.02 -3.10 -1.94
N ILE A 44 -19.95 -4.28 -1.32
CA ILE A 44 -19.05 -5.35 -1.78
C ILE A 44 -19.49 -5.88 -3.14
N ILE A 45 -20.81 -6.05 -3.35
CA ILE A 45 -21.35 -6.43 -4.66
C ILE A 45 -21.03 -5.35 -5.71
N ASP A 46 -21.23 -4.07 -5.38
CA ASP A 46 -20.92 -2.95 -6.29
C ASP A 46 -19.43 -2.91 -6.66
N LEU A 47 -18.54 -3.17 -5.68
CA LEU A 47 -17.11 -3.29 -5.92
C LEU A 47 -16.80 -4.43 -6.90
N ALA A 48 -17.32 -5.64 -6.69
CA ALA A 48 -17.09 -6.78 -7.59
C ALA A 48 -17.56 -6.47 -9.03
N LEU A 49 -18.68 -5.75 -9.16
CA LEU A 49 -19.25 -5.33 -10.46
C LEU A 49 -18.59 -4.08 -11.04
N SER A 50 -17.62 -3.46 -10.35
CA SER A 50 -17.03 -2.17 -10.77
C SER A 50 -16.04 -2.27 -11.93
N ARG A 51 -15.55 -3.47 -12.28
CA ARG A 51 -14.52 -3.68 -13.32
C ARG A 51 -14.77 -2.90 -14.64
N PRO A 52 -15.99 -2.86 -15.23
CA PRO A 52 -16.24 -2.11 -16.46
C PRO A 52 -16.09 -0.59 -16.32
N ARG A 53 -16.16 -0.05 -15.10
CA ARG A 53 -15.93 1.38 -14.80
C ARG A 53 -14.44 1.74 -14.74
N GLY A 54 -13.55 0.75 -14.89
CA GLY A 54 -12.10 0.93 -14.85
C GLY A 54 -11.58 1.36 -13.48
N ARG A 55 -10.29 1.72 -13.43
CA ARG A 55 -9.59 2.09 -12.20
C ARG A 55 -10.34 3.10 -11.33
N ASN A 56 -10.87 4.17 -11.93
CA ASN A 56 -11.53 5.23 -11.16
C ASN A 56 -12.86 4.75 -10.55
N GLY A 57 -13.66 3.96 -11.28
CA GLY A 57 -14.88 3.39 -10.71
C GLY A 57 -14.62 2.38 -9.61
N VAL A 58 -13.50 1.64 -9.67
CA VAL A 58 -13.07 0.76 -8.57
C VAL A 58 -12.71 1.58 -7.33
N LEU A 59 -11.96 2.68 -7.49
CA LEU A 59 -11.60 3.58 -6.38
C LEU A 59 -12.85 4.22 -5.74
N GLU A 60 -13.83 4.61 -6.55
CA GLU A 60 -15.12 5.12 -6.08
C GLU A 60 -15.89 4.06 -5.27
N ALA A 61 -15.96 2.82 -5.77
CA ALA A 61 -16.61 1.71 -5.07
C ALA A 61 -15.91 1.37 -3.74
N LEU A 62 -14.56 1.34 -3.72
CA LEU A 62 -13.78 1.15 -2.49
C LEU A 62 -14.04 2.26 -1.46
N ALA A 63 -14.19 3.51 -1.91
CA ALA A 63 -14.50 4.64 -1.04
C ALA A 63 -15.93 4.57 -0.44
N ALA A 64 -16.86 3.91 -1.14
CA ALA A 64 -18.24 3.74 -0.69
C ALA A 64 -18.43 2.66 0.38
N ILE A 65 -17.48 1.72 0.53
CA ILE A 65 -17.55 0.68 1.57
C ILE A 65 -17.59 1.35 2.97
N PRO A 66 -18.60 1.04 3.79
CA PRO A 66 -18.77 1.66 5.10
C PRO A 66 -17.78 1.12 6.13
N GLY A 67 -17.52 1.93 7.15
CA GLY A 67 -16.72 1.57 8.32
C GLY A 67 -15.72 2.67 8.68
N GLU A 68 -15.06 2.48 9.81
CA GLU A 68 -14.03 3.43 10.27
C GLU A 68 -12.79 3.31 9.38
N ARG A 69 -12.38 4.43 8.80
CA ARG A 69 -11.20 4.51 7.94
C ARG A 69 -9.94 4.58 8.79
N SER A 70 -8.92 3.85 8.38
CA SER A 70 -7.62 3.85 9.06
C SER A 70 -6.49 3.94 8.02
N PRO A 71 -6.24 5.14 7.48
CA PRO A 71 -5.17 5.35 6.50
C PRO A 71 -3.83 4.83 7.01
N GLN A 72 -3.49 5.12 8.26
CA GLN A 72 -2.24 4.68 8.86
C GLN A 72 -2.10 3.16 8.88
N ALA A 73 -3.14 2.42 9.23
CA ALA A 73 -3.09 0.95 9.23
C ALA A 73 -2.95 0.39 7.81
N ALA A 74 -3.69 0.96 6.84
CA ALA A 74 -3.54 0.60 5.43
C ALA A 74 -2.13 0.90 4.89
N GLY A 75 -1.54 2.03 5.29
CA GLY A 75 -0.17 2.39 4.92
C GLY A 75 0.86 1.40 5.46
N LYS A 76 0.70 0.90 6.69
CA LYS A 76 1.60 -0.14 7.24
C LYS A 76 1.55 -1.43 6.43
N LEU A 77 0.37 -1.84 5.97
CA LEU A 77 0.21 -3.00 5.09
C LEU A 77 0.91 -2.77 3.74
N LEU A 78 0.76 -1.58 3.15
CA LEU A 78 1.43 -1.24 1.88
C LEU A 78 2.96 -1.17 2.03
N LEU A 79 3.47 -0.66 3.16
CA LEU A 79 4.91 -0.68 3.46
C LEU A 79 5.44 -2.11 3.63
N ALA A 80 4.65 -3.02 4.21
CA ALA A 80 4.99 -4.46 4.25
C ALA A 80 5.11 -5.05 2.83
N VAL A 81 4.15 -4.77 1.94
CA VAL A 81 4.19 -5.18 0.52
C VAL A 81 5.45 -4.67 -0.18
N LEU A 82 5.80 -3.41 0.03
CA LEU A 82 7.00 -2.80 -0.53
C LEU A 82 8.29 -3.42 0.02
N GLY A 83 8.33 -3.79 1.31
CA GLY A 83 9.44 -4.52 1.92
C GLY A 83 9.64 -5.91 1.30
N HIS A 84 8.56 -6.62 1.01
CA HIS A 84 8.61 -7.90 0.29
C HIS A 84 9.12 -7.73 -1.15
N ARG A 85 8.66 -6.70 -1.87
CA ARG A 85 9.13 -6.40 -3.23
C ARG A 85 10.61 -6.05 -3.26
N LEU A 86 11.10 -5.25 -2.31
CA LEU A 86 12.52 -4.96 -2.15
C LEU A 86 13.33 -6.25 -1.96
N SER A 87 12.84 -7.14 -1.10
CA SER A 87 13.48 -8.43 -0.83
C SER A 87 13.47 -9.36 -2.05
N ALA A 88 12.47 -9.23 -2.91
CA ALA A 88 12.36 -9.94 -4.18
C ALA A 88 13.22 -9.30 -5.30
N GLY A 89 13.98 -8.24 -5.02
CA GLY A 89 14.90 -7.61 -5.97
C GLY A 89 14.25 -6.58 -6.89
N TRP A 90 13.11 -6.01 -6.51
CA TRP A 90 12.51 -4.89 -7.26
C TRP A 90 13.41 -3.64 -7.16
N GLU A 91 13.23 -2.74 -8.13
CA GLU A 91 14.10 -1.57 -8.33
C GLU A 91 14.03 -0.61 -7.13
N LEU A 92 15.20 -0.27 -6.58
CA LEU A 92 15.35 0.43 -5.30
C LEU A 92 14.65 1.79 -5.29
N LYS A 93 14.80 2.60 -6.36
CA LYS A 93 14.20 3.94 -6.41
C LYS A 93 12.69 3.86 -6.47
N VAL A 94 12.14 2.95 -7.28
CA VAL A 94 10.68 2.72 -7.33
C VAL A 94 10.15 2.36 -5.94
N ILE A 95 10.80 1.42 -5.23
CA ILE A 95 10.35 1.05 -3.89
C ILE A 95 10.49 2.21 -2.90
N SER A 96 11.62 2.92 -2.92
CA SER A 96 11.85 4.05 -2.02
C SER A 96 10.83 5.17 -2.24
N ARG A 97 10.59 5.52 -3.51
CA ARG A 97 9.61 6.54 -3.89
C ARG A 97 8.20 6.15 -3.49
N GLN A 98 7.79 4.91 -3.77
CA GLN A 98 6.47 4.41 -3.37
C GLN A 98 6.33 4.36 -1.84
N SER A 99 7.39 4.00 -1.10
CA SER A 99 7.38 3.99 0.37
C SER A 99 7.17 5.40 0.93
N LEU A 100 7.85 6.40 0.35
CA LEU A 100 7.69 7.80 0.71
C LEU A 100 6.27 8.30 0.41
N ASP A 101 5.76 8.02 -0.79
CA ASP A 101 4.40 8.41 -1.19
C ASP A 101 3.35 7.77 -0.26
N VAL A 102 3.50 6.49 0.09
CA VAL A 102 2.64 5.80 1.09
C VAL A 102 2.69 6.53 2.43
N ALA A 103 3.89 6.86 2.93
CA ALA A 103 4.05 7.47 4.23
C ALA A 103 3.34 8.83 4.32
N TRP A 104 3.44 9.65 3.27
CA TRP A 104 2.78 10.95 3.20
C TRP A 104 1.27 10.84 3.02
N VAL A 105 0.80 10.07 2.04
CA VAL A 105 -0.63 9.96 1.71
C VAL A 105 -1.42 9.32 2.85
N THR A 106 -0.82 8.35 3.55
CA THR A 106 -1.48 7.63 4.66
C THR A 106 -1.23 8.25 6.03
N LEU A 107 -0.59 9.42 6.08
CA LEU A 107 -0.32 10.18 7.30
C LEU A 107 0.41 9.33 8.36
N GLN A 108 1.43 8.58 7.95
CA GLN A 108 2.28 7.86 8.88
C GLN A 108 2.93 8.82 9.89
N PRO A 109 3.38 8.31 11.07
CA PRO A 109 4.10 9.11 12.05
C PRO A 109 5.23 9.93 11.39
N GLU A 110 5.47 11.13 11.90
CA GLU A 110 6.43 12.06 11.31
C GLU A 110 7.82 11.46 11.23
N GLU A 111 8.22 10.71 12.25
CA GLU A 111 9.51 10.03 12.32
C GLU A 111 9.70 9.08 11.12
N ILE A 112 8.66 8.33 10.76
CA ILE A 112 8.67 7.42 9.61
C ILE A 112 8.73 8.19 8.30
N ARG A 113 7.95 9.28 8.17
CA ARG A 113 7.95 10.11 6.96
C ARG A 113 9.32 10.74 6.72
N LEU A 114 9.93 11.31 7.76
CA LEU A 114 11.25 11.93 7.68
C LEU A 114 12.37 10.91 7.44
N GLU A 115 12.27 9.72 8.03
CA GLU A 115 13.21 8.63 7.78
C GLU A 115 13.20 8.18 6.31
N LEU A 116 12.01 7.95 5.75
CA LEU A 116 11.86 7.56 4.34
C LEU A 116 12.26 8.67 3.37
N ASP A 117 12.00 9.94 3.73
CA ASP A 117 12.43 11.10 2.95
C ASP A 117 13.97 11.18 2.88
N ARG A 118 14.65 11.06 4.03
CA ARG A 118 16.11 11.00 4.12
C ARG A 118 16.69 9.86 3.30
N ILE A 119 16.10 8.67 3.37
CA ILE A 119 16.58 7.49 2.62
C ILE A 119 16.40 7.72 1.11
N ASN A 120 15.24 8.22 0.69
CA ASN A 120 14.97 8.53 -0.71
C ASN A 120 15.99 9.54 -1.26
N ASP A 121 16.24 10.64 -0.54
CA ASP A 121 17.25 11.63 -0.92
C ASP A 121 18.66 11.02 -0.97
N GLY A 122 18.99 10.17 0.00
CA GLY A 122 20.25 9.42 0.03
C GLY A 122 20.47 8.57 -1.22
N ILE A 123 19.42 7.92 -1.74
CA ILE A 123 19.49 7.13 -2.98
C ILE A 123 19.86 8.02 -4.17
N TYR A 124 19.21 9.18 -4.33
CA TYR A 124 19.54 10.11 -5.42
C TYR A 124 21.00 10.58 -5.35
N LEU A 125 21.52 10.84 -4.14
CA LEU A 125 22.92 11.25 -3.94
C LEU A 125 23.93 10.13 -4.20
N ALA A 126 23.59 8.90 -3.83
CA ALA A 126 24.45 7.73 -4.05
C ALA A 126 24.57 7.42 -5.55
N GLU A 127 23.48 7.47 -6.30
CA GLU A 127 23.49 7.22 -7.74
C GLU A 127 24.23 8.28 -8.54
N SER A 128 24.18 9.54 -8.10
CA SER A 128 24.95 10.60 -8.74
C SER A 128 26.44 10.54 -8.38
N GLY A 129 26.85 9.61 -7.51
CA GLY A 129 28.22 9.50 -7.01
C GLY A 129 28.62 10.63 -6.05
N THR A 130 27.64 11.33 -5.47
CA THR A 130 27.87 12.51 -4.62
C THR A 130 28.15 12.11 -3.17
N TYR A 131 27.33 11.21 -2.59
CA TYR A 131 27.45 10.79 -1.19
C TYR A 131 26.83 9.41 -0.96
N GLY A 132 27.49 8.58 -0.14
CA GLY A 132 27.03 7.24 0.20
C GLY A 132 27.14 6.23 -0.94
N THR A 133 26.58 5.04 -0.73
CA THR A 133 26.53 3.94 -1.71
C THR A 133 25.13 3.36 -1.85
N ILE A 134 24.83 2.75 -3.00
CA ILE A 134 23.54 2.10 -3.25
C ILE A 134 23.32 0.92 -2.29
N GLU A 135 24.39 0.21 -1.94
CA GLU A 135 24.37 -0.89 -0.99
C GLU A 135 23.97 -0.41 0.42
N GLU A 136 24.50 0.73 0.86
CA GLU A 136 24.13 1.36 2.14
C GLU A 136 22.66 1.79 2.13
N CYS A 137 22.22 2.53 1.12
CA CYS A 137 20.83 2.97 1.01
C CYS A 137 19.85 1.81 0.91
N THR A 138 20.22 0.73 0.21
CA THR A 138 19.41 -0.50 0.14
C THR A 138 19.24 -1.13 1.52
N ARG A 139 20.31 -1.19 2.31
CA ARG A 139 20.25 -1.71 3.69
C ARG A 139 19.38 -0.82 4.57
N GLU A 140 19.56 0.50 4.52
CA GLU A 140 18.76 1.45 5.29
C GLU A 140 17.26 1.34 4.96
N LEU A 141 16.89 1.27 3.68
CA LEU A 141 15.50 1.09 3.28
C LEU A 141 14.95 -0.26 3.75
N ARG A 142 15.73 -1.33 3.64
CA ARG A 142 15.34 -2.66 4.12
C ARG A 142 15.09 -2.65 5.62
N ASP A 143 15.97 -2.02 6.40
CA ASP A 143 15.85 -1.94 7.84
C ASP A 143 14.60 -1.15 8.23
N ALA A 144 14.36 0.01 7.59
CA ALA A 144 13.17 0.82 7.78
C ALA A 144 11.86 0.07 7.45
N LEU A 145 11.84 -0.74 6.39
CA LEU A 145 10.66 -1.52 6.00
C LEU A 145 10.50 -2.82 6.81
N SER A 146 11.56 -3.33 7.43
CA SER A 146 11.56 -4.61 8.16
C SER A 146 10.60 -4.62 9.35
N ILE A 147 10.33 -3.46 9.95
CA ILE A 147 9.40 -3.31 11.07
C ILE A 147 7.96 -3.69 10.70
N TYR A 148 7.65 -3.71 9.40
CA TYR A 148 6.34 -4.09 8.87
C TYR A 148 6.27 -5.57 8.43
N GLY A 149 7.38 -6.31 8.45
CA GLY A 149 7.44 -7.70 7.95
C GLY A 149 6.58 -8.71 8.71
N GLY A 150 6.07 -8.35 9.89
CA GLY A 150 5.08 -9.14 10.65
C GLY A 150 3.62 -8.74 10.41
N VAL A 151 3.37 -7.70 9.60
CA VAL A 151 2.02 -7.21 9.31
C VAL A 151 1.46 -8.02 8.14
N SER A 152 0.68 -9.06 8.44
CA SER A 152 -0.01 -9.85 7.42
C SER A 152 -1.35 -9.24 7.02
N GLU A 153 -1.75 -9.54 5.78
CA GLU A 153 -3.09 -9.38 5.26
C GLU A 153 -4.05 -10.40 5.93
N THR A 154 -4.30 -10.28 7.23
CA THR A 154 -5.39 -11.02 7.88
C THR A 154 -6.71 -10.29 7.70
#